data_AF-A0A2D4NZT7-F1
#
_entry.id   AF-A0A2D4NZT7-F1
#
_cell.length_a   1.000
_cell.length_b   1.000
_cell.length_c   1.000
_cell.angle_alpha   90.00
_cell.angle_beta   90.00
_cell.angle_gamma   90.00
#
_symmetry.space_group_name_H-M   'P 1'
#
loop_
_entity.id
_entity.type
_entity.pdbx_description
1 polymer ?
#
loop_
_entity_poly.entity_id
_entity_poly.type
_entity_poly.pdbx_seq_one_letter_code
_entity_poly.pdbx_strand_id
1 'polypeptide(L)'
;HVWKGNFQQEMSRVTAAGFRALLSSPWYLNIISYGQDWLEAYRVEPLAFEGSAEQKKLVIGGEACMWGEYVDATNLTPRLWPRAGAIAERLWSNKTVRNQEDAYKRLSDFRCTLLRRGIRAEPLYTGYCEFDAL
;
A
#
# COMPACT_ATOMS: atom_id res chain seq x y z
N HIS A 1 -7.90 4.86 14.44
CA HIS A 1 -7.41 3.94 13.38
C HIS A 1 -8.63 3.32 12.70
N VAL A 2 -8.82 3.57 11.40
CA VAL A 2 -9.97 3.14 10.58
C VAL A 2 -9.57 1.95 9.71
N TRP A 3 -10.16 0.79 10.02
CA TRP A 3 -9.76 -0.50 9.45
C TRP A 3 -10.92 -1.29 8.84
N LYS A 4 -12.16 -0.97 9.20
CA LYS A 4 -13.36 -1.57 8.61
C LYS A 4 -13.69 -0.90 7.27
N GLY A 5 -14.40 -1.64 6.41
CA GLY A 5 -14.88 -1.14 5.11
C GLY A 5 -15.74 0.13 5.22
N ASN A 6 -16.06 0.72 4.06
CA ASN A 6 -16.72 2.04 3.98
C ASN A 6 -15.93 3.14 4.73
N PHE A 7 -14.61 3.11 4.54
CA PHE A 7 -13.69 3.96 5.29
C PHE A 7 -13.97 5.45 5.08
N GLN A 8 -14.53 5.87 3.96
CA GLN A 8 -14.80 7.28 3.68
C GLN A 8 -15.75 7.88 4.71
N GLN A 9 -16.83 7.17 5.04
CA GLN A 9 -17.79 7.63 6.05
C GLN A 9 -17.15 7.67 7.44
N GLU A 10 -16.37 6.65 7.78
CA GLU A 10 -15.73 6.57 9.09
C GLU A 10 -14.62 7.63 9.25
N MET A 11 -13.82 7.87 8.22
CA MET A 11 -12.83 8.94 8.19
C MET A 11 -13.50 10.32 8.35
N SER A 12 -14.63 10.56 7.69
CA SER A 12 -15.41 11.78 7.86
C SER A 12 -15.88 11.95 9.31
N ARG A 13 -16.45 10.92 9.93
CA ARG A 13 -16.93 10.94 11.32
C ARG A 13 -15.81 11.18 12.33
N VAL A 14 -14.71 10.42 12.23
CA VAL A 14 -13.57 10.52 13.15
C VAL A 14 -12.94 11.91 13.10
N THR A 15 -12.75 12.45 11.88
CA THR A 15 -12.16 13.79 11.72
C THR A 15 -13.14 14.91 12.04
N ALA A 16 -14.45 14.73 11.83
CA ALA A 16 -15.49 15.66 12.29
C ALA A 16 -15.53 15.78 13.82
N ALA A 17 -15.27 14.68 14.53
CA ALA A 17 -15.11 14.66 15.98
C ALA A 17 -13.78 15.25 16.47
N GLY A 18 -12.91 15.74 15.56
CA GLY A 18 -11.64 16.39 15.89
C GLY A 18 -10.48 15.42 16.19
N PHE A 19 -10.66 14.12 15.96
CA PHE A 19 -9.62 13.13 16.23
C PHE A 19 -8.68 12.92 15.04
N ARG A 20 -7.41 12.64 15.35
CA ARG A 20 -6.43 12.20 14.34
C ARG A 20 -6.77 10.79 13.85
N ALA A 21 -6.62 10.57 12.55
CA ALA A 21 -6.98 9.33 11.88
C ALA A 21 -5.78 8.69 11.16
N LEU A 22 -5.72 7.36 11.27
CA LEU A 22 -4.88 6.46 10.48
C LEU A 22 -5.80 5.56 9.67
N LEU A 23 -5.47 5.30 8.40
CA LEU A 23 -6.24 4.46 7.49
C LEU A 23 -5.52 3.13 7.20
N SER A 24 -6.20 2.01 7.37
CA SER A 24 -5.72 0.69 6.91
C SER A 24 -6.76 -0.12 6.16
N SER A 25 -8.03 0.29 6.20
CA SER A 25 -9.14 -0.46 5.60
C SER A 25 -8.92 -0.98 4.17
N PRO A 26 -8.36 -0.20 3.22
CA PRO A 26 -8.17 -0.70 1.86
C PRO A 26 -6.84 -1.46 1.65
N TRP A 27 -6.05 -1.67 2.70
CA TRP A 27 -4.66 -2.12 2.64
C TRP A 27 -4.40 -3.38 3.47
N TYR A 28 -5.34 -4.31 3.42
CA TYR A 28 -5.24 -5.62 4.05
C TYR A 28 -4.54 -6.59 3.11
N LEU A 29 -3.21 -6.66 3.21
CA LEU A 29 -2.37 -7.49 2.34
C LEU A 29 -2.46 -8.98 2.67
N ASN A 30 -2.97 -9.36 3.84
CA ASN A 30 -3.28 -10.77 4.14
C ASN A 30 -4.39 -11.33 3.23
N ILE A 31 -5.28 -10.46 2.73
CA ILE A 31 -6.30 -10.83 1.74
C ILE A 31 -5.65 -10.77 0.36
N ILE A 32 -5.37 -11.95 -0.21
CA ILE A 32 -4.76 -12.07 -1.55
C ILE A 32 -5.83 -12.24 -2.62
N SER A 33 -5.55 -11.77 -3.83
CA SER A 33 -6.36 -12.03 -5.02
C SER A 33 -5.46 -12.35 -6.22
N TYR A 34 -6.01 -12.99 -7.25
CA TYR A 34 -5.25 -13.33 -8.44
C TYR A 34 -4.98 -12.08 -9.29
N GLY A 35 -3.73 -11.91 -9.73
CA GLY A 35 -3.30 -10.83 -10.62
C GLY A 35 -2.55 -9.71 -9.88
N GLN A 36 -2.69 -8.49 -10.38
CA GLN A 36 -1.93 -7.32 -9.93
C GLN A 36 -2.70 -6.51 -8.87
N ASP A 37 -2.96 -7.11 -7.71
CA ASP A 37 -3.71 -6.49 -6.60
C ASP A 37 -3.04 -5.23 -6.01
N TRP A 38 -1.72 -5.06 -6.20
CA TRP A 38 -0.99 -3.84 -5.88
C TRP A 38 -1.59 -2.58 -6.54
N LEU A 39 -2.23 -2.73 -7.71
CA LEU A 39 -2.91 -1.63 -8.41
C LEU A 39 -4.08 -1.10 -7.59
N GLU A 40 -4.87 -1.98 -6.98
CA GLU A 40 -6.01 -1.58 -6.17
C GLU A 40 -5.53 -0.81 -4.93
N ALA A 41 -4.47 -1.29 -4.28
CA ALA A 41 -3.83 -0.60 -3.16
C ALA A 41 -3.27 0.78 -3.57
N TYR A 42 -2.62 0.86 -4.74
CA TYR A 42 -2.02 2.10 -5.27
C TYR A 42 -3.05 3.16 -5.66
N ARG A 43 -4.22 2.74 -6.15
CA ARG A 43 -5.33 3.62 -6.56
C ARG A 43 -6.04 4.28 -5.39
N VAL A 44 -5.86 3.82 -4.17
CA VAL A 44 -6.48 4.45 -3.00
C VAL A 44 -6.06 5.92 -2.92
N GLU A 45 -7.03 6.80 -2.67
CA GLU A 45 -6.78 8.19 -2.30
C GLU A 45 -7.27 8.38 -0.85
N PRO A 46 -6.34 8.42 0.14
CA PRO A 46 -6.71 8.45 1.57
C PRO A 46 -7.56 9.65 1.96
N LEU A 47 -7.46 10.76 1.22
CA LEU A 47 -8.21 12.00 1.46
C LEU A 47 -9.49 12.12 0.61
N ALA A 48 -9.89 11.06 -0.09
CA ALA A 48 -11.13 10.98 -0.87
C ALA A 48 -12.33 10.63 0.02
N PHE A 49 -12.59 11.47 1.01
CA PHE A 49 -13.80 11.45 1.83
C PHE A 49 -14.36 12.87 1.97
N GLU A 50 -15.62 12.96 2.39
CA GLU A 50 -16.31 14.22 2.63
C GLU A 50 -15.81 14.86 3.93
N GLY A 51 -15.30 16.10 3.83
CA GLY A 51 -14.80 16.86 4.97
C GLY A 51 -14.03 18.10 4.53
N SER A 52 -13.90 19.06 5.44
CA SER A 52 -13.15 20.30 5.24
C SER A 52 -11.65 20.05 5.09
N ALA A 53 -10.90 21.09 4.69
CA ALA A 53 -9.45 21.02 4.61
C ALA A 53 -8.81 20.74 6.00
N GLU A 54 -9.41 21.27 7.07
CA GLU A 54 -9.01 21.07 8.46
C GLU A 54 -9.22 19.62 8.89
N GLN A 55 -10.36 19.02 8.53
CA GLN A 55 -10.61 17.60 8.77
C GLN A 55 -9.58 16.73 8.04
N LYS A 56 -9.24 17.06 6.79
CA LYS A 56 -8.24 16.30 6.03
C LYS A 56 -6.84 16.39 6.62
N LYS A 57 -6.48 17.49 7.29
CA LYS A 57 -5.20 17.63 8.02
C LYS A 57 -5.11 16.72 9.25
N LEU A 58 -6.23 16.20 9.76
CA LEU A 58 -6.24 15.23 10.87
C LEU A 58 -5.88 13.81 10.41
N VAL A 59 -5.85 13.55 9.11
CA VAL A 59 -5.36 12.27 8.56
C VAL A 59 -3.84 12.30 8.56
N ILE A 60 -3.24 11.50 9.44
CA ILE A 60 -1.78 11.53 9.69
C ILE A 60 -1.02 10.42 8.95
N GLY A 61 -1.72 9.55 8.22
CA GLY A 61 -1.12 8.49 7.42
C GLY A 61 -1.99 7.24 7.37
N GLY A 62 -1.34 6.10 7.23
CA GLY A 62 -2.01 4.81 7.24
C GLY A 62 -1.05 3.63 7.25
N GLU A 63 -1.61 2.43 7.19
CA GLU A 63 -0.89 1.19 7.46
C GLU A 63 -1.23 0.13 6.42
N ALA A 64 -0.19 -0.57 5.96
CA ALA A 64 -0.33 -1.84 5.24
C ALA A 64 -0.40 -2.97 6.26
N CYS A 65 -1.51 -3.70 6.32
CA CYS A 65 -1.71 -4.74 7.32
C CYS A 65 -1.43 -6.13 6.75
N MET A 66 -0.61 -6.91 7.45
CA MET A 66 -0.36 -8.32 7.17
C MET A 66 -0.71 -9.15 8.39
N TRP A 67 -1.98 -9.53 8.51
CA TRP A 67 -2.46 -10.40 9.58
C TRP A 67 -1.96 -11.84 9.43
N GLY A 68 -1.81 -12.52 10.56
CA GLY A 68 -1.04 -13.76 10.69
C GLY A 68 -1.78 -15.08 10.44
N GLU A 69 -3.09 -15.06 10.16
CA GLU A 69 -3.91 -16.29 10.10
C GLU A 69 -3.38 -17.29 9.05
N TYR A 70 -2.83 -16.78 7.96
CA TYR A 70 -2.24 -17.57 6.87
C TYR A 70 -0.81 -17.14 6.54
N VAL A 71 -0.13 -16.48 7.48
CA VAL A 71 1.19 -15.87 7.27
C VAL A 71 2.15 -16.32 8.36
N ASP A 72 3.28 -16.86 7.92
CA ASP A 72 4.40 -17.22 8.78
C ASP A 72 5.73 -16.86 8.09
N ALA A 73 6.86 -17.30 8.67
CA ALA A 73 8.19 -17.01 8.12
C ALA A 73 8.41 -17.56 6.70
N THR A 74 7.63 -18.57 6.26
CA THR A 74 7.80 -19.20 4.95
C THR A 74 7.26 -18.32 3.81
N ASN A 75 6.25 -17.49 4.10
CA ASN A 75 5.53 -16.75 3.07
C ASN A 75 5.39 -15.24 3.33
N LEU A 76 5.78 -14.73 4.50
CA LEU A 76 5.65 -13.31 4.87
C LEU A 76 6.32 -12.39 3.84
N THR A 77 7.59 -12.61 3.53
CA THR A 77 8.36 -11.72 2.66
C THR A 77 7.80 -11.61 1.25
N PRO A 78 7.58 -12.71 0.50
CA PRO A 78 7.05 -12.62 -0.86
C PRO A 78 5.62 -12.09 -0.87
N ARG A 79 4.80 -12.45 0.13
CA ARG A 79 3.43 -11.93 0.22
C ARG A 79 3.42 -10.44 0.53
N LEU A 80 4.33 -9.92 1.35
CA LEU A 80 4.34 -8.50 1.72
C LEU A 80 4.92 -7.62 0.60
N TRP A 81 6.01 -8.04 -0.01
CA TRP A 81 6.76 -7.24 -0.98
C TRP A 81 6.63 -7.82 -2.39
N PRO A 82 6.33 -6.99 -3.42
CA PRO A 82 6.40 -5.53 -3.42
C PRO A 82 5.06 -4.83 -3.15
N ARG A 83 3.98 -5.56 -2.82
CA ARG A 83 2.63 -5.00 -2.64
C ARG A 83 2.57 -3.85 -1.61
N ALA A 84 3.29 -3.98 -0.50
CA ALA A 84 3.43 -2.91 0.50
C ALA A 84 4.15 -1.66 -0.04
N GLY A 85 5.01 -1.80 -1.05
CA GLY A 85 5.70 -0.69 -1.71
C GLY A 85 4.74 0.25 -2.43
N ALA A 86 3.67 -0.28 -3.02
CA ALA A 86 2.62 0.53 -3.64
C ALA A 86 1.91 1.42 -2.61
N ILE A 87 1.67 0.89 -1.41
CA ILE A 87 1.04 1.62 -0.30
C ILE A 87 2.00 2.68 0.25
N ALA A 88 3.27 2.33 0.41
CA ALA A 88 4.31 3.26 0.85
C ALA A 88 4.41 4.47 -0.09
N GLU A 89 4.39 4.25 -1.41
CA GLU A 89 4.39 5.35 -2.38
C GLU A 89 3.16 6.24 -2.24
N ARG A 90 1.97 5.66 -2.02
CA ARG A 90 0.75 6.45 -1.81
C ARG A 90 0.81 7.31 -0.55
N LEU A 91 1.48 6.85 0.49
CA LEU A 91 1.60 7.55 1.76
C LEU A 91 2.76 8.58 1.78
N TRP A 92 3.77 8.39 0.94
CA TRP A 92 4.95 9.26 0.87
C TRP A 92 4.86 10.33 -0.22
N SER A 93 4.46 9.94 -1.43
CA SER A 93 4.54 10.77 -2.63
C SER A 93 3.41 11.79 -2.70
N ASN A 94 3.59 12.81 -3.55
CA ASN A 94 2.55 13.78 -3.81
C ASN A 94 1.28 13.08 -4.33
N LYS A 95 0.11 13.60 -3.94
CA LYS A 95 -1.20 13.18 -4.42
C LYS A 95 -1.28 13.02 -5.95
N THR A 96 -0.56 13.84 -6.72
CA THR A 96 -0.57 13.80 -8.19
C THR A 96 0.17 12.60 -8.79
N VAL A 97 1.02 11.91 -8.02
CA VAL A 97 1.73 10.70 -8.46
C VAL A 97 0.75 9.53 -8.49
N ARG A 98 0.15 9.29 -9.66
CA ARG A 98 -0.92 8.30 -9.87
C ARG A 98 -0.85 7.56 -11.21
N ASN A 99 0.12 7.87 -12.06
CA ASN A 99 0.28 7.17 -13.35
C ASN A 99 0.68 5.71 -13.07
N GLN A 100 -0.16 4.77 -13.51
CA GLN A 100 0.00 3.34 -13.23
C GLN A 100 1.13 2.70 -14.04
N GLU A 101 1.35 3.16 -15.28
CA GLU A 101 2.44 2.65 -16.13
C GLU A 101 3.81 3.07 -15.60
N ASP A 102 3.93 4.32 -15.17
CA ASP A 102 5.14 4.84 -14.52
C ASP A 102 5.39 4.14 -13.17
N ALA A 103 4.33 3.98 -12.36
CA ALA A 103 4.42 3.25 -11.10
C ALA A 103 4.85 1.79 -11.32
N TYR A 104 4.34 1.11 -12.35
CA TYR A 104 4.73 -0.26 -12.68
C TYR A 104 6.24 -0.36 -12.98
N LYS A 105 6.78 0.57 -13.78
CA LYS A 105 8.22 0.61 -14.09
C LYS A 105 9.06 0.76 -12.83
N ARG A 106 8.77 1.80 -12.02
CA ARG A 106 9.53 2.10 -10.80
C ARG A 106 9.38 1.01 -9.73
N LEU A 107 8.18 0.42 -9.58
CA LEU A 107 7.94 -0.65 -8.63
C LEU A 107 8.63 -1.96 -9.06
N SER A 108 8.73 -2.22 -10.36
CA SER A 108 9.51 -3.35 -10.91
C SER A 108 11.00 -3.18 -10.60
N ASP A 109 11.56 -1.99 -10.81
CA ASP A 109 12.95 -1.68 -10.48
C ASP A 109 13.22 -1.75 -8.96
N PHE A 110 12.29 -1.24 -8.16
CA PHE A 110 12.34 -1.35 -6.70
C PHE A 110 12.31 -2.80 -6.24
N ARG A 111 11.46 -3.63 -6.84
CA ARG A 111 11.40 -5.07 -6.58
C ARG A 111 12.74 -5.75 -6.88
N CYS A 112 13.37 -5.44 -8.01
CA CYS A 112 14.71 -5.96 -8.31
C CYS A 112 15.77 -5.49 -7.29
N THR A 113 15.66 -4.24 -6.83
CA THR A 113 16.53 -3.71 -5.77
C THR A 113 16.35 -4.45 -4.44
N LEU A 114 15.12 -4.80 -4.07
CA LEU A 114 14.82 -5.63 -2.90
C LEU A 114 15.48 -7.00 -3.01
N LEU A 115 15.38 -7.66 -4.17
CA LEU A 115 16.03 -8.95 -4.41
C LEU A 115 17.54 -8.88 -4.24
N ARG A 116 18.20 -7.86 -4.84
CA ARG A 116 19.66 -7.65 -4.68
C ARG A 116 20.07 -7.41 -3.22
N ARG A 117 19.15 -6.93 -2.38
CA ARG A 117 19.34 -6.72 -0.94
C ARG A 117 18.92 -7.92 -0.09
N GLY A 118 18.65 -9.08 -0.69
CA GLY A 118 18.27 -10.31 0.01
C GLY A 118 16.80 -10.38 0.45
N ILE A 119 15.97 -9.40 0.09
CA ILE A 119 14.53 -9.41 0.37
C ILE A 119 13.82 -10.13 -0.79
N ARG A 120 13.29 -11.33 -0.50
CA ARG A 120 12.61 -12.19 -1.48
C ARG A 120 11.20 -11.67 -1.84
N ALA A 121 11.15 -10.59 -2.62
CA ALA A 121 9.91 -10.00 -3.11
C ALA A 121 9.33 -10.79 -4.31
N GLU A 122 8.01 -10.99 -4.33
CA GLU A 122 7.31 -11.64 -5.43
C GLU A 122 7.37 -10.80 -6.74
N PRO A 123 7.16 -11.40 -7.92
CA PRO A 123 7.08 -10.63 -9.17
C PRO A 123 5.76 -9.87 -9.28
N LEU A 124 5.76 -8.73 -9.98
CA LEU A 124 4.51 -8.02 -10.34
C LEU A 124 3.80 -8.68 -11.53
N TYR A 125 4.58 -9.15 -12.51
CA TYR A 125 4.11 -9.80 -13.73
C TYR A 125 5.28 -10.57 -14.37
N THR A 126 5.13 -11.00 -15.62
CA THR A 126 6.21 -11.63 -16.39
C THR A 126 7.39 -10.66 -16.59
N GLY A 127 8.61 -11.17 -16.43
CA GLY A 127 9.85 -10.38 -16.54
C GLY A 127 11.02 -11.06 -15.83
N TYR A 128 12.15 -10.35 -15.73
CA TYR A 128 13.35 -10.81 -15.02
C TYR A 128 14.05 -9.64 -14.32
N CYS A 129 14.95 -9.96 -13.39
CA CYS A 129 15.88 -9.01 -12.80
C CYS A 129 17.30 -9.48 -13.10
N GLU A 130 18.18 -8.59 -13.54
CA GLU A 130 19.60 -8.90 -13.62
C GLU A 130 20.15 -9.07 -12.19
N PHE A 131 20.85 -10.19 -11.99
CA PHE A 131 21.52 -10.51 -10.75
C PHE A 131 23.01 -10.24 -10.98
N ASP A 132 23.43 -8.98 -10.84
CA ASP A 132 24.86 -8.69 -10.78
C ASP A 132 25.39 -9.29 -9.48
N ALA A 133 26.10 -10.41 -9.61
CA ALA A 133 26.89 -10.97 -8.53
C ALA A 133 27.96 -9.93 -8.18
N LEU A 134 27.80 -9.28 -7.03
CA LEU A 134 28.89 -8.55 -6.36
C LEU A 134 30.00 -9.53 -5.99
#